data_AF-M3FZI9-F1
#
_entry.id   AF-M3FZI9-F1
#
_cell.length_a   1.000
_cell.length_b   1.000
_cell.length_c   1.000
_cell.angle_alpha   90.00
_cell.angle_beta   90.00
_cell.angle_gamma   90.00
#
_symmetry.space_group_name_H-M   'P 1'
#
loop_
_entity.id
_entity.type
_entity.pdbx_description
1 polymer ?
#
loop_
_entity_poly.entity_id
_entity_poly.type
_entity_poly.pdbx_seq_one_letter_code
_entity_poly.pdbx_strand_id
1 'polypeptide(L)'
;MAKATQVKHILGASAYAARAAEIAADDDRSVGAEHLKRMMHRATPIVVDVLKRFPTAPDGGGRVGELIRVLDADLRTLTESQRSDGAASQGEVPGTR
;
A
#
# COMPACT_ATOMS: atom_id res chain seq x y z
N MET A 1 15.84 12.72 8.74
CA MET A 1 15.14 13.01 7.48
C MET A 1 14.75 11.71 6.81
N ALA A 2 13.45 11.46 6.69
CA ALA A 2 12.85 10.29 6.07
C ALA A 2 13.17 10.29 4.56
N LYS A 3 13.92 9.30 4.04
CA LYS A 3 14.36 9.23 2.63
C LYS A 3 13.43 8.35 1.79
N ALA A 4 13.12 8.75 0.56
CA ALA A 4 12.32 7.95 -0.40
C ALA A 4 12.85 6.51 -0.60
N THR A 5 14.16 6.30 -0.39
CA THR A 5 14.78 4.96 -0.42
C THR A 5 14.22 4.02 0.65
N GLN A 6 13.77 4.53 1.81
CA GLN A 6 13.14 3.71 2.85
C GLN A 6 11.76 3.19 2.43
N VAL A 7 10.99 3.95 1.66
CA VAL A 7 9.74 3.48 1.04
C VAL A 7 10.03 2.31 0.11
N LYS A 8 11.10 2.41 -0.68
CA LYS A 8 11.55 1.33 -1.56
C LYS A 8 11.97 0.07 -0.78
N HIS A 9 12.46 0.19 0.45
CA HIS A 9 12.76 -0.97 1.29
C HIS A 9 11.51 -1.59 1.94
N ILE A 10 10.56 -0.76 2.39
CA ILE A 10 9.31 -1.22 3.00
C ILE A 10 8.43 -1.93 1.95
N LEU A 11 8.31 -1.34 0.76
CA LEU A 11 7.48 -1.87 -0.32
C LEU A 11 8.22 -2.80 -1.28
N GLY A 12 9.56 -2.77 -1.26
CA GLY A 12 10.40 -3.52 -2.19
C GLY A 12 10.24 -5.01 -2.03
N ALA A 13 10.18 -5.53 -0.80
CA ALA A 13 9.98 -6.97 -0.56
C ALA A 13 8.67 -7.46 -1.20
N SER A 14 7.58 -6.71 -1.03
CA SER A 14 6.26 -6.96 -1.62
C SER A 14 6.29 -6.93 -3.15
N ALA A 15 6.94 -5.92 -3.71
CA ALA A 15 7.05 -5.77 -5.16
C ALA A 15 7.93 -6.84 -5.81
N TYR A 16 9.02 -7.26 -5.16
CA TYR A 16 9.84 -8.38 -5.62
C TYR A 16 9.10 -9.72 -5.51
N ALA A 17 8.34 -9.94 -4.44
CA ALA A 17 7.50 -11.13 -4.30
C ALA A 17 6.42 -11.21 -5.38
N ALA A 18 5.73 -10.09 -5.65
CA ALA A 18 4.79 -10.00 -6.75
C ALA A 18 5.46 -10.26 -8.11
N ARG A 19 6.65 -9.68 -8.36
CA ARG A 19 7.40 -9.93 -9.60
C ARG A 19 7.83 -11.39 -9.75
N ALA A 20 8.24 -12.04 -8.67
CA ALA A 20 8.58 -13.46 -8.69
C ALA A 20 7.34 -14.33 -9.01
N ALA A 21 6.17 -13.94 -8.49
CA ALA A 21 4.91 -14.62 -8.79
C ALA A 21 4.48 -14.43 -10.27
N GLU A 22 4.66 -13.25 -10.86
CA GLU A 22 4.45 -13.03 -12.30
C GLU A 22 5.35 -13.96 -13.12
N ILE A 23 6.65 -14.02 -12.81
CA ILE A 23 7.61 -14.85 -13.53
C ILE A 23 7.27 -16.35 -13.41
N ALA A 24 6.86 -16.80 -12.23
CA ALA A 24 6.42 -18.18 -12.02
C ALA A 24 5.13 -18.54 -12.77
N ALA A 25 4.36 -17.52 -13.20
CA ALA A 25 3.12 -17.65 -13.96
C ALA A 25 3.30 -17.20 -15.44
N ASP A 26 4.48 -17.43 -16.02
CA ASP A 26 4.79 -17.12 -17.43
C ASP A 26 4.67 -15.61 -17.77
N ASP A 27 5.13 -14.75 -16.85
CA ASP A 27 5.02 -13.28 -16.90
C ASP A 27 3.57 -12.75 -16.87
N ASP A 28 2.60 -13.54 -16.37
CA ASP A 28 1.23 -13.05 -16.16
C ASP A 28 1.18 -11.97 -15.08
N ARG A 29 0.98 -10.73 -15.54
CA ARG A 29 0.88 -9.52 -14.71
C ARG A 29 -0.34 -9.50 -13.80
N SER A 30 -1.38 -10.26 -14.12
CA SER A 30 -2.59 -10.36 -13.30
C SER A 30 -2.30 -11.04 -11.97
N VAL A 31 -1.37 -12.01 -11.97
CA VAL A 31 -0.91 -12.70 -10.76
C VAL A 31 -0.16 -11.74 -9.83
N GLY A 32 0.66 -10.85 -10.38
CA GLY A 32 1.32 -9.80 -9.61
C GLY A 32 0.31 -8.87 -8.93
N ALA A 33 -0.73 -8.44 -9.65
CA ALA A 33 -1.78 -7.59 -9.10
C ALA A 33 -2.61 -8.29 -8.01
N GLU A 34 -2.98 -9.55 -8.22
CA GLU A 34 -3.62 -10.41 -7.21
C GLU A 34 -2.77 -10.53 -5.94
N HIS A 35 -1.46 -10.74 -6.11
CA HIS A 35 -0.53 -10.85 -4.99
C HIS A 35 -0.48 -9.56 -4.17
N LEU A 36 -0.41 -8.41 -4.83
CA LEU A 36 -0.44 -7.10 -4.17
C LEU A 36 -1.75 -6.88 -3.39
N LYS A 37 -2.91 -7.20 -3.98
CA LYS A 37 -4.21 -7.10 -3.28
C LYS A 37 -4.26 -7.91 -2.00
N ARG A 38 -3.75 -9.15 -2.03
CA ARG A 38 -3.69 -10.02 -0.83
C ARG A 38 -2.77 -9.45 0.25
N MET A 39 -1.66 -8.82 -0.15
CA MET A 39 -0.76 -8.16 0.79
C MET A 39 -1.38 -6.92 1.42
N MET A 40 -2.11 -6.12 0.64
CA MET A 40 -2.84 -4.97 1.17
C MET A 40 -3.88 -5.36 2.21
N HIS A 41 -4.60 -6.47 2.01
CA HIS A 41 -5.57 -6.95 2.98
C HIS A 41 -4.93 -7.32 4.34
N ARG A 42 -3.62 -7.60 4.35
CA ARG A 42 -2.83 -7.91 5.55
C ARG A 42 -2.02 -6.72 6.06
N ALA A 43 -2.00 -5.61 5.33
CA ALA A 43 -1.20 -4.44 5.68
C ALA A 43 -1.77 -3.79 6.94
N THR A 44 -0.93 -3.61 7.94
CA THR A 44 -1.33 -2.96 9.20
C THR A 44 -1.42 -1.43 9.00
N PRO A 45 -2.34 -0.74 9.71
CA PRO A 45 -2.48 0.72 9.63
C PRO A 45 -1.17 1.50 9.88
N ILE A 46 -0.22 0.88 10.60
CA ILE A 46 1.11 1.44 10.87
C ILE A 46 1.93 1.59 9.59
N VAL A 47 1.90 0.62 8.67
CA VAL A 47 2.66 0.70 7.40
C VAL A 47 2.17 1.87 6.56
N VAL A 48 0.85 2.09 6.58
CA VAL A 48 0.15 3.15 5.87
C VAL A 48 0.51 4.52 6.44
N ASP A 49 0.49 4.67 7.77
CA ASP A 49 0.87 5.92 8.46
C ASP A 49 2.35 6.27 8.27
N VAL A 50 3.21 5.25 8.21
CA VAL A 50 4.64 5.43 7.90
C VAL A 50 4.80 5.94 6.47
N LEU A 51 4.14 5.33 5.48
CA LEU A 51 4.25 5.74 4.07
C LEU A 51 3.85 7.20 3.82
N LYS A 52 2.83 7.71 4.52
CA LYS A 52 2.40 9.12 4.40
C LYS A 52 3.48 10.13 4.82
N ARG A 53 4.45 9.73 5.64
CA ARG A 53 5.56 10.60 6.07
C ARG A 53 6.68 10.70 5.04
N PHE A 54 6.60 9.92 3.96
CA PHE A 54 7.57 9.91 2.88
C PHE A 54 6.97 10.46 1.59
N PRO A 55 7.80 11.06 0.71
CA PRO A 55 7.38 11.42 -0.64
C PRO A 55 6.89 10.18 -1.41
N THR A 56 6.03 10.40 -2.39
CA THR A 56 5.53 9.36 -3.30
C THR A 56 6.67 8.59 -3.95
N ALA A 57 6.40 7.33 -4.31
CA ALA A 57 7.41 6.47 -4.93
C ALA A 57 7.98 7.14 -6.20
N PRO A 58 9.32 7.26 -6.33
CA PRO A 58 9.94 7.90 -7.48
C PRO A 58 9.79 7.06 -8.75
N ASP A 59 9.81 7.73 -9.91
CA ASP A 59 9.77 7.08 -11.22
C ASP A 59 11.03 6.21 -11.49
N GLY A 60 10.87 5.20 -12.35
CA GLY A 60 11.94 4.29 -12.78
C GLY A 60 11.90 2.90 -12.13
N GLY A 61 12.93 2.08 -12.38
CA GLY A 61 13.07 0.73 -11.79
C GLY A 61 12.35 -0.40 -12.53
N GLY A 62 11.94 -0.18 -13.78
CA GLY A 62 11.29 -1.19 -14.62
C GLY A 62 10.00 -1.74 -14.01
N ARG A 63 9.72 -3.02 -14.24
CA ARG A 63 8.47 -3.65 -13.76
C ARG A 63 8.33 -3.64 -12.24
N VAL A 64 9.42 -3.85 -11.50
CA VAL A 64 9.39 -3.79 -10.03
C VAL A 64 9.05 -2.37 -9.57
N GLY A 65 9.57 -1.34 -10.24
CA GLY A 65 9.22 0.05 -9.95
C GLY A 65 7.75 0.39 -10.24
N GLU A 66 7.15 -0.22 -11.26
CA GLU A 66 5.70 -0.12 -11.50
C GLU A 66 4.89 -0.74 -10.37
N LEU A 67 5.24 -1.95 -9.93
CA LEU A 67 4.56 -2.64 -8.84
C LEU A 67 4.67 -1.86 -7.51
N ILE A 68 5.81 -1.21 -7.25
CA ILE A 68 5.98 -0.33 -6.09
C ILE A 68 5.03 0.87 -6.17
N ARG A 69 4.88 1.50 -7.34
CA ARG A 69 3.99 2.65 -7.53
C ARG A 69 2.51 2.28 -7.39
N VAL A 70 2.10 1.14 -7.95
CA VAL A 70 0.75 0.60 -7.77
C VAL A 70 0.47 0.36 -6.28
N LEU A 71 1.40 -0.30 -5.58
CA LEU A 71 1.25 -0.57 -4.15
C LEU A 71 1.23 0.70 -3.29
N ASP A 72 2.06 1.71 -3.59
CA ASP A 72 2.06 3.01 -2.89
C ASP A 72 0.73 3.76 -3.09
N ALA A 73 0.21 3.79 -4.32
CA ALA A 73 -1.08 4.43 -4.61
C ALA A 73 -2.23 3.73 -3.88
N ASP A 74 -2.31 2.40 -3.97
CA ASP A 74 -3.39 1.62 -3.38
C ASP A 74 -3.41 1.67 -1.84
N LEU A 75 -2.24 1.72 -1.19
CA LEU A 75 -2.17 1.89 0.27
C LEU A 75 -2.59 3.31 0.72
N ARG A 76 -2.28 4.33 -0.09
CA ARG A 76 -2.69 5.71 0.18
C ARG A 76 -4.22 5.89 0.06
N THR A 77 -4.86 5.30 -0.95
CA THR A 77 -6.32 5.34 -1.12
C THR A 77 -7.06 4.55 -0.04
N LEU A 78 -6.54 3.37 0.35
CA LEU A 78 -7.11 2.58 1.46
C LEU A 78 -7.18 3.39 2.77
N THR A 79 -6.21 4.30 2.99
CA THR A 79 -6.24 5.14 4.19
C THR A 79 -7.33 6.20 4.16
N GLU A 80 -7.64 6.73 2.98
CA GLU A 80 -8.70 7.72 2.81
C GLU A 80 -10.05 7.10 3.16
N SER A 81 -10.28 5.85 2.71
CA SER A 81 -11.46 5.06 3.06
C SER A 81 -11.53 4.70 4.55
N GLN A 82 -10.42 4.28 5.17
CA GLN A 82 -10.42 3.98 6.62
C GLN A 82 -10.67 5.23 7.49
N ARG A 83 -10.23 6.41 7.05
CA ARG A 83 -10.49 7.67 7.74
C ARG A 83 -11.97 8.07 7.64
N SER A 84 -12.63 7.82 6.51
CA SER A 84 -14.07 8.05 6.38
C SER A 84 -14.89 7.10 7.25
N ASP A 85 -14.47 5.84 7.37
CA ASP A 85 -15.17 4.83 8.19
C ASP A 85 -15.02 5.11 9.69
N GLY A 86 -13.85 5.55 10.15
CA GLY A 86 -13.61 5.93 11.55
C GLY A 86 -14.26 7.25 11.98
N ALA A 87 -14.58 8.14 11.04
CA ALA A 87 -15.34 9.37 11.34
C ALA A 87 -16.84 9.11 11.53
N ALA A 88 -17.38 8.04 10.92
CA ALA A 88 -18.79 7.66 11.05
C ALA A 88 -19.14 6.99 12.40
N SER A 89 -18.15 6.60 13.21
CA SER A 89 -18.35 5.98 14.53
C SER A 89 -18.26 6.93 15.73
N GLN A 90 -18.07 8.25 15.51
CA GLN A 90 -18.14 9.28 16.56
C GLN A 90 -19.38 10.16 16.36
N GLY A 91 -20.55 9.60 16.63
CA GLY A 91 -21.81 10.30 16.38
C GLY A 91 -23.00 9.70 17.11
N GLU A 92 -22.85 9.32 18.39
CA GLU A 92 -24.00 9.23 19.28
C GLU A 92 -23.54 9.41 20.74
N VAL A 93 -23.64 10.64 21.24
CA VAL A 93 -23.74 10.92 22.67
C VAL A 93 -25.15 11.46 22.93
N PRO A 94 -26.12 10.65 23.37
CA PRO A 94 -27.34 11.18 23.93
C PRO A 94 -27.06 11.54 25.38
N GLY A 95 -26.95 12.84 25.62
CA GLY A 95 -27.07 13.39 26.96
C GLY A 95 -28.50 13.23 27.47
N THR A 96 -28.64 12.76 28.71
CA THR A 96 -29.81 12.93 29.58
C THR A 96 -29.27 12.76 30.99
N ARG A 97 -28.93 13.87 31.66
CA ARG A 97 -29.76 14.62 32.61
C ARG A 97 -29.94 13.89 33.93
#